data_AF-J7SLK4-F1
#
_entry.id   AF-J7SLK4-F1
#
_cell.length_a   1.000
_cell.length_b   1.000
_cell.length_c   1.000
_cell.angle_alpha   90.00
_cell.angle_beta   90.00
_cell.angle_gamma   90.00
#
_symmetry.space_group_name_H-M   'P 1'
#
loop_
_entity.id
_entity.type
_entity.pdbx_description
1 polymer ?
#
loop_
_entity_poly.entity_id
_entity_poly.type
_entity_poly.pdbx_seq_one_letter_code
_entity_poly.pdbx_strand_id
1 'polypeptide(L)'
;MTWTLLHDRMAFMAEVIKAAETDPEAALALIHNSSEVAELFGDEEGLMLSLGQRWITMLVAKLDQAAHEGASAEQVRADLAAAEPGLHALVKIGTRRSLRVRSVTRGEHVAVGLFGGPTSDRQTVA
;
A
#
# COMPACT_ATOMS: atom_id res chain seq x y z
N MET A 1 -4.43 5.29 -22.28
CA MET A 1 -4.92 5.87 -21.02
C MET A 1 -4.92 7.39 -21.15
N THR A 2 -6.02 8.05 -20.78
CA THR A 2 -6.18 9.52 -20.85
C THR A 2 -5.91 10.16 -19.49
N TRP A 3 -5.69 11.48 -19.45
CA TRP A 3 -5.54 12.25 -18.22
C TRP A 3 -6.76 12.12 -17.30
N THR A 4 -7.96 12.23 -17.85
CA THR A 4 -9.22 12.09 -17.11
C THR A 4 -9.33 10.74 -16.42
N LEU A 5 -9.07 9.63 -17.16
CA LEU A 5 -9.13 8.28 -16.60
C LEU A 5 -8.14 8.08 -15.42
N LEU A 6 -6.96 8.70 -15.48
CA LEU A 6 -6.01 8.66 -14.37
C LEU A 6 -6.59 9.37 -13.13
N HIS A 7 -7.17 10.55 -13.32
CA HIS A 7 -7.78 11.31 -12.23
C HIS A 7 -8.96 10.59 -11.61
N ASP A 8 -9.85 10.00 -12.42
CA ASP A 8 -11.02 9.28 -11.94
C ASP A 8 -10.59 8.06 -11.11
N ARG A 9 -9.58 7.30 -11.58
CA ARG A 9 -8.98 6.21 -10.81
C ARG A 9 -8.40 6.69 -9.48
N MET A 10 -7.71 7.83 -9.46
CA MET A 10 -7.14 8.38 -8.23
C MET A 10 -8.22 8.86 -7.25
N ALA A 11 -9.27 9.50 -7.75
CA ALA A 11 -10.40 9.97 -6.95
C ALA A 11 -11.13 8.78 -6.31
N PHE A 12 -11.45 7.76 -7.10
CA PHE A 12 -12.10 6.54 -6.61
C PHE A 12 -11.25 5.83 -5.54
N MET A 13 -9.94 5.67 -5.78
CA MET A 13 -9.05 5.08 -4.78
C MET A 13 -9.02 5.91 -3.48
N ALA A 14 -9.00 7.24 -3.56
CA ALA A 14 -9.00 8.10 -2.39
C ALA A 14 -10.30 7.98 -1.57
N GLU A 15 -11.45 7.87 -2.24
CA GLU A 15 -12.74 7.62 -1.60
C GLU A 15 -12.77 6.28 -0.86
N VAL A 16 -12.36 5.21 -1.54
CA VAL A 16 -12.29 3.85 -0.97
C VAL A 16 -11.34 3.81 0.24
N ILE A 17 -10.15 4.43 0.12
CA ILE A 17 -9.17 4.51 1.21
C ILE A 17 -9.79 5.23 2.41
N LYS A 18 -10.42 6.38 2.19
CA LYS A 18 -11.06 7.17 3.25
C LYS A 18 -12.19 6.41 3.94
N ALA A 19 -13.02 5.69 3.19
CA ALA A 19 -14.07 4.85 3.77
C ALA A 19 -13.45 3.75 4.68
N ALA A 20 -12.35 3.15 4.24
CA ALA A 20 -11.68 2.09 4.97
C ALA A 20 -10.95 2.54 6.25
N GLU A 21 -10.66 3.84 6.40
CA GLU A 21 -10.12 4.38 7.66
C GLU A 21 -11.10 4.21 8.82
N THR A 22 -12.41 4.30 8.54
CA THR A 22 -13.46 4.15 9.54
C THR A 22 -13.99 2.73 9.59
N ASP A 23 -14.30 2.15 8.44
CA ASP A 23 -14.84 0.79 8.33
C ASP A 23 -14.37 0.11 7.03
N PRO A 24 -13.39 -0.81 7.11
CA PRO A 24 -12.91 -1.56 5.96
C PRO A 24 -13.99 -2.42 5.27
N GLU A 25 -15.01 -2.90 5.99
CA GLU A 25 -16.10 -3.68 5.39
C GLU A 25 -17.09 -2.77 4.65
N ALA A 26 -17.36 -1.57 5.16
CA ALA A 26 -18.13 -0.56 4.42
C ALA A 26 -17.43 -0.14 3.12
N ALA A 27 -16.09 0.01 3.16
CA ALA A 27 -15.30 0.28 1.95
C ALA A 27 -15.40 -0.86 0.94
N LEU A 28 -15.43 -2.11 1.40
CA LEU A 28 -15.68 -3.25 0.51
C LEU A 28 -17.09 -3.19 -0.09
N ALA A 29 -18.11 -2.86 0.69
CA ALA A 29 -19.46 -2.69 0.15
C ALA A 29 -19.53 -1.60 -0.93
N LEU A 30 -18.79 -0.50 -0.77
CA LEU A 30 -18.66 0.56 -1.78
C LEU A 30 -18.07 0.00 -3.09
N ILE A 31 -17.01 -0.80 -2.99
CA ILE A 31 -16.37 -1.45 -4.15
C ILE A 31 -17.36 -2.40 -4.86
N HIS A 32 -18.00 -3.31 -4.12
CA HIS A 32 -18.88 -4.33 -4.71
C HIS A 32 -20.12 -3.71 -5.38
N ASN A 33 -20.60 -2.58 -4.88
CA ASN A 33 -21.79 -1.91 -5.39
C ASN A 33 -21.50 -0.88 -6.48
N SER A 34 -20.23 -0.59 -6.77
CA SER A 34 -19.86 0.44 -7.75
C SER A 34 -19.69 -0.16 -9.15
N SER A 35 -20.47 0.38 -10.10
CA SER A 35 -20.29 0.07 -11.53
C SER A 35 -18.99 0.63 -12.10
N GLU A 36 -18.40 1.65 -11.46
CA GLU A 36 -17.18 2.30 -11.92
C GLU A 36 -15.96 1.39 -11.79
N VAL A 37 -15.99 0.37 -10.91
CA VAL A 37 -14.85 -0.53 -10.69
C VAL A 37 -14.48 -1.27 -11.98
N ALA A 38 -15.47 -1.77 -12.73
CA ALA A 38 -15.23 -2.47 -13.97
C ALA A 38 -14.61 -1.55 -15.04
N GLU A 39 -15.10 -0.30 -15.14
CA GLU A 39 -14.61 0.67 -16.13
C GLU A 39 -13.23 1.21 -15.77
N LEU A 40 -13.03 1.54 -14.50
CA LEU A 40 -11.82 2.20 -14.01
C LEU A 40 -10.69 1.20 -13.80
N PHE A 41 -10.95 -0.02 -13.34
CA PHE A 41 -9.95 -0.98 -12.90
C PHE A 41 -10.02 -2.35 -13.58
N GLY A 42 -11.05 -2.61 -14.39
CA GLY A 42 -11.34 -3.90 -15.02
C GLY A 42 -12.18 -4.81 -14.12
N ASP A 43 -11.78 -4.96 -12.86
CA ASP A 43 -12.49 -5.69 -11.82
C ASP A 43 -12.01 -5.28 -10.41
N GLU A 44 -12.61 -5.89 -9.38
CA GLU A 44 -12.20 -5.65 -7.98
C GLU A 44 -10.74 -6.08 -7.71
N GLU A 45 -10.25 -7.14 -8.37
CA GLU A 45 -8.86 -7.57 -8.23
C GLU A 45 -7.92 -6.48 -8.78
N GLY A 46 -8.25 -5.86 -9.91
CA GLY A 46 -7.52 -4.76 -10.53
C GLY A 46 -7.45 -3.53 -9.63
N LEU A 47 -8.54 -3.23 -8.90
CA LEU A 47 -8.52 -2.19 -7.86
C LEU A 47 -7.58 -2.57 -6.72
N MET A 48 -7.67 -3.80 -6.19
CA MET A 48 -6.81 -4.26 -5.10
C MET A 48 -5.33 -4.30 -5.49
N LEU A 49 -5.01 -4.66 -6.73
CA LEU A 49 -3.67 -4.58 -7.30
C LEU A 49 -3.17 -3.13 -7.36
N SER A 50 -4.04 -2.19 -7.73
CA SER A 50 -3.71 -0.76 -7.77
C SER A 50 -3.42 -0.20 -6.39
N LEU A 51 -4.22 -0.58 -5.37
CA LEU A 51 -3.99 -0.22 -3.97
C LEU A 51 -2.69 -0.84 -3.43
N GLY A 52 -2.44 -2.12 -3.73
CA GLY A 52 -1.18 -2.79 -3.38
C GLY A 52 0.04 -2.11 -4.00
N GLN A 53 -0.05 -1.71 -5.27
CA GLN A 53 1.03 -0.98 -5.94
C GLN A 53 1.23 0.41 -5.33
N ARG A 54 0.16 1.14 -5.00
CA ARG A 54 0.25 2.43 -4.31
C ARG A 54 1.00 2.30 -2.98
N TRP A 55 0.66 1.29 -2.18
CA TRP A 55 1.33 1.01 -0.92
C TRP A 55 2.83 0.77 -1.10
N ILE A 56 3.23 -0.10 -2.05
CA ILE A 56 4.64 -0.39 -2.32
C ILE A 56 5.39 0.88 -2.78
N THR A 57 4.80 1.67 -3.68
CA THR A 57 5.42 2.92 -4.14
C THR A 57 5.65 3.90 -2.98
N MET A 58 4.67 4.07 -2.09
CA MET A 58 4.82 4.95 -0.91
C MET A 58 5.88 4.43 0.06
N LEU A 59 5.91 3.12 0.31
CA LEU A 59 6.88 2.50 1.18
C LEU A 59 8.30 2.66 0.63
N VAL A 60 8.54 2.35 -0.65
CA VAL A 60 9.86 2.49 -1.27
C VAL A 60 10.34 3.93 -1.21
N ALA A 61 9.48 4.91 -1.49
CA ALA A 61 9.85 6.32 -1.38
C ALA A 61 10.25 6.73 0.05
N LYS A 62 9.53 6.24 1.07
CA LYS A 62 9.88 6.52 2.47
C LYS A 62 11.15 5.80 2.92
N LEU A 63 11.36 4.56 2.47
CA LEU A 63 12.57 3.80 2.78
C LEU A 63 13.81 4.41 2.13
N ASP A 64 13.69 4.90 0.90
CA ASP A 64 14.75 5.63 0.22
C ASP A 64 15.15 6.88 1.02
N GLN A 65 14.18 7.69 1.44
CA GLN A 65 14.44 8.85 2.31
C GLN A 65 15.10 8.44 3.63
N ALA A 66 14.58 7.39 4.29
CA ALA A 66 15.09 6.91 5.57
C ALA A 66 16.52 6.39 5.49
N ALA A 67 16.93 5.80 4.35
CA ALA A 67 18.30 5.36 4.13
C ALA A 67 19.30 6.53 4.15
N HIS A 68 18.89 7.72 3.67
CA HIS A 68 19.69 8.94 3.75
C HIS A 68 19.74 9.51 5.18
N GLU A 69 18.70 9.28 5.98
CA GLU A 69 18.55 9.81 7.34
C GLU A 69 19.05 8.83 8.43
N GLY A 70 19.39 7.59 8.06
CA GLY A 70 19.82 6.55 8.99
C GLY A 70 18.70 5.98 9.88
N ALA A 71 17.44 6.08 9.45
CA ALA A 71 16.27 5.59 10.17
C ALA A 71 15.97 4.10 9.88
N SER A 72 15.32 3.41 10.83
CA SER A 72 14.97 1.98 10.69
C SER A 72 13.87 1.76 9.65
N ALA A 73 14.09 0.80 8.76
CA ALA A 73 13.11 0.39 7.75
C ALA A 73 11.80 -0.14 8.37
N GLU A 74 11.89 -0.87 9.48
CA GLU A 74 10.75 -1.38 10.23
C GLU A 74 9.92 -0.25 10.85
N GLN A 75 10.59 0.76 11.42
CA GLN A 75 9.92 1.94 11.96
C GLN A 75 9.20 2.71 10.85
N VAL A 76 9.87 2.93 9.71
CA VAL A 76 9.26 3.59 8.54
C VAL A 76 8.01 2.87 8.05
N ARG A 77 8.05 1.53 7.99
CA ARG A 77 6.89 0.72 7.63
C ARG A 77 5.75 0.89 8.63
N ALA A 78 6.05 0.88 9.93
CA ALA A 78 5.07 1.07 10.99
C ALA A 78 4.44 2.47 10.93
N ASP A 79 5.25 3.51 10.72
CA ASP A 79 4.80 4.90 10.60
C ASP A 79 3.92 5.09 9.35
N LEU A 80 4.28 4.47 8.22
CA LEU A 80 3.44 4.49 7.03
C LEU A 80 2.10 3.79 7.27
N ALA A 81 2.10 2.64 7.95
CA ALA A 81 0.86 1.94 8.28
C ALA A 81 -0.04 2.76 9.23
N ALA A 82 0.56 3.53 10.13
CA ALA A 82 -0.16 4.44 11.04
C ALA A 82 -0.66 5.70 10.33
N ALA A 83 0.10 6.22 9.36
CA ALA A 83 -0.28 7.39 8.56
C ALA A 83 -1.37 7.08 7.52
N GLU A 84 -1.42 5.85 7.01
CA GLU A 84 -2.34 5.42 5.94
C GLU A 84 -3.17 4.19 6.37
N PRO A 85 -3.96 4.27 7.46
CA PRO A 85 -4.60 3.11 8.06
C PRO A 85 -5.64 2.46 7.13
N GLY A 86 -6.40 3.25 6.37
CA GLY A 86 -7.39 2.75 5.41
C GLY A 86 -6.75 1.98 4.25
N LEU A 87 -5.67 2.52 3.66
CA LEU A 87 -4.93 1.86 2.60
C LEU A 87 -4.31 0.55 3.11
N HIS A 88 -3.68 0.58 4.28
CA HIS A 88 -3.07 -0.61 4.87
C HIS A 88 -4.11 -1.70 5.17
N ALA A 89 -5.30 -1.34 5.68
CA ALA A 89 -6.40 -2.27 5.91
C ALA A 89 -6.87 -2.96 4.62
N LEU A 90 -7.06 -2.19 3.54
CA LEU A 90 -7.47 -2.70 2.23
C LEU A 90 -6.42 -3.64 1.63
N VAL A 91 -5.13 -3.28 1.70
CA VAL A 91 -4.04 -4.16 1.25
C VAL A 91 -4.03 -5.46 2.05
N LYS A 92 -4.22 -5.41 3.37
CA LYS A 92 -4.34 -6.64 4.20
C LYS A 92 -5.54 -7.50 3.83
N ILE A 93 -6.66 -6.90 3.44
CA ILE A 93 -7.82 -7.66 2.92
C ILE A 93 -7.47 -8.28 1.56
N GLY A 94 -6.96 -7.49 0.63
CA GLY A 94 -6.61 -7.94 -0.72
C GLY A 94 -5.60 -9.08 -0.73
N THR A 95 -4.56 -9.02 0.11
CA THR A 95 -3.56 -10.10 0.23
C THR A 95 -4.14 -11.43 0.72
N ARG A 96 -5.19 -11.39 1.56
CA ARG A 96 -5.92 -12.58 2.01
C ARG A 96 -6.80 -13.17 0.90
N ARG A 97 -7.41 -12.31 0.07
CA ARG A 97 -8.38 -12.69 -0.98
C ARG A 97 -7.74 -13.06 -2.33
N SER A 98 -6.59 -12.49 -2.68
CA SER A 98 -5.91 -12.71 -3.96
C SER A 98 -4.43 -13.05 -3.80
N LEU A 99 -4.00 -14.11 -4.51
CA LEU A 99 -2.59 -14.50 -4.60
C LEU A 99 -1.76 -13.47 -5.38
N ARG A 100 -2.35 -12.82 -6.40
CA ARG A 100 -1.66 -11.80 -7.19
C ARG A 100 -1.38 -10.55 -6.37
N VAL A 101 -2.38 -10.08 -5.62
CA VAL A 101 -2.21 -8.96 -4.67
C VAL A 101 -1.15 -9.31 -3.63
N ARG A 102 -1.18 -10.54 -3.08
CA ARG A 102 -0.14 -11.03 -2.17
C ARG A 102 1.26 -11.03 -2.77
N SER A 103 1.39 -11.38 -4.06
CA SER A 103 2.67 -11.32 -4.76
C SER A 103 3.18 -9.88 -4.92
N VAL A 104 2.30 -8.92 -5.21
CA VAL A 104 2.66 -7.49 -5.27
C VAL A 104 3.11 -7.01 -3.90
N THR A 105 2.34 -7.29 -2.85
CA THR A 105 2.66 -6.87 -1.49
C THR A 105 3.88 -7.59 -0.90
N ARG A 106 4.29 -8.76 -1.42
CA ARG A 106 5.58 -9.38 -1.04
C ARG A 106 6.76 -8.45 -1.31
N GLY A 107 6.63 -7.51 -2.26
CA GLY A 107 7.61 -6.43 -2.48
C GLY A 107 7.91 -5.61 -1.22
N GLU A 108 7.00 -5.54 -0.24
CA GLU A 108 7.21 -4.88 1.04
C GLU A 108 8.34 -5.54 1.84
N HIS A 109 8.28 -6.87 2.02
CA HIS A 109 9.32 -7.59 2.76
C HIS A 109 10.68 -7.50 2.04
N VAL A 110 10.66 -7.53 0.71
CA VAL A 110 11.87 -7.36 -0.10
C VAL A 110 12.43 -5.95 0.07
N ALA A 111 11.60 -4.91 -0.02
CA ALA A 111 12.03 -3.52 0.16
C ALA A 111 12.60 -3.29 1.56
N VAL A 112 11.87 -3.68 2.61
CA VAL A 112 12.35 -3.54 4.00
C VAL A 112 13.67 -4.27 4.21
N GLY A 113 13.85 -5.48 3.67
CA GLY A 113 15.11 -6.21 3.76
C GLY A 113 16.27 -5.55 3.01
N LEU A 114 16.01 -4.98 1.83
CA LEU A 114 17.03 -4.25 1.05
C LEU A 114 17.49 -2.97 1.74
N PHE A 115 16.55 -2.22 2.34
CA PHE A 115 16.85 -0.95 3.00
C PHE A 115 17.28 -1.11 4.47
N GLY A 116 16.91 -2.21 5.13
CA GLY A 116 17.28 -2.51 6.52
C GLY A 116 18.72 -3.01 6.70
N GLY A 117 19.34 -3.52 5.62
CA GLY A 117 20.68 -4.12 5.66
C GLY A 117 20.75 -5.38 6.55
N PRO A 118 21.85 -6.18 6.49
CA PRO A 118 22.15 -7.06 7.61
C PRO A 118 22.31 -6.17 8.84
N THR A 119 21.72 -6.57 9.96
CA THR A 119 21.91 -5.92 11.27
C THR A 119 23.41 -5.90 11.60
N SER A 120 24.13 -4.90 11.09
CA SER A 120 25.55 -4.76 11.31
C SER A 120 25.68 -4.07 12.65
N ASP A 121 26.02 -4.88 13.65
CA ASP A 121 26.71 -4.51 14.88
C ASP A 121 27.08 -3.02 14.96
N ARG A 122 26.19 -2.21 15.52
CA ARG A 122 26.62 -1.06 16.31
C ARG A 122 27.10 -1.59 17.66
N GLN A 123 28.14 -2.40 17.65
CA GLN A 123 28.99 -2.57 18.82
C GLN A 123 29.65 -1.23 19.08
N THR A 124 29.22 -0.61 20.15
CA THR A 124 29.82 0.56 20.78
C THR A 124 31.29 0.23 21.06
N VAL A 125 32.21 0.93 20.42
CA VAL A 125 33.62 0.90 20.83
C VAL A 125 33.72 1.79 22.08
N ALA A 126 33.95 1.13 23.22
CA ALA A 126 34.29 1.76 24.49
C ALA A 126 35.78 2.12 24.54
#